data_AF-A0A0H2ZAU1-F1
#
_entry.id   AF-A0A0H2ZAU1-F1
#
_cell.length_a   1.000
_cell.length_b   1.000
_cell.length_c   1.000
_cell.angle_alpha   90.00
_cell.angle_beta   90.00
_cell.angle_gamma   90.00
#
_symmetry.space_group_name_H-M   'P 1'
#
loop_
_entity.id
_entity.type
_entity.pdbx_description
1 polymer ?
#
loop_
_entity_poly.entity_id
_entity_poly.type
_entity_poly.pdbx_seq_one_letter_code
_entity_poly.pdbx_strand_id
1 'polypeptide(L)'
;MHAFPLTLDNRLADALPLWRNLARTDRAPRRNIDLADWKADWRELIAALDRFSRSHGYRQPFTAQGHAALENAWAWGQAAENASTLLLKAIDRGLAGAELRSIYLETAALWLDYSRLLGAARDSLREQGEVDFETAPALAPRTGQYPFALQLLAMGVLLDAQELIPALVEEVLQFDTDRLLDYLGAAALGLTSASEETFHPRPFGQLRAFFEEADGSDAQALAPYLQSQYREFFQLSPKAQKKTRRLTGPYAWGWWAMEVSALGVLYGWDDGVLRASPHYLGDLVDYARARGDA
;
A
#
# COMPACT_ATOMS: atom_id res chain seq x y z
N MET A 1 -14.96 7.70 30.98
CA MET A 1 -15.66 7.65 29.68
C MET A 1 -15.78 6.19 29.29
N HIS A 2 -16.96 5.69 28.95
CA HIS A 2 -17.10 4.33 28.43
C HIS A 2 -16.44 4.29 27.04
N ALA A 3 -15.26 3.67 26.95
CA ALA A 3 -14.66 3.35 25.66
C ALA A 3 -15.60 2.38 24.94
N PHE A 4 -16.15 2.81 23.81
CA PHE A 4 -16.81 1.89 22.89
C PHE A 4 -15.80 0.79 22.51
N PRO A 5 -16.21 -0.48 22.38
CA PRO A 5 -15.29 -1.54 21.99
C PRO A 5 -14.70 -1.19 20.61
N LEU A 6 -13.37 -1.21 20.49
CA LEU A 6 -12.71 -1.02 19.21
C LEU A 6 -13.25 -2.07 18.22
N THR A 7 -13.69 -1.60 17.06
CA THR A 7 -14.14 -2.50 15.99
C THR A 7 -12.94 -2.87 15.15
N LEU A 8 -12.74 -4.19 14.96
CA LEU A 8 -11.70 -4.73 14.08
C LEU A 8 -12.37 -5.24 12.79
N ASP A 9 -11.92 -4.70 11.67
CA ASP A 9 -12.58 -4.87 10.37
C ASP A 9 -12.09 -6.11 9.63
N ASN A 10 -10.85 -6.56 9.88
CA ASN A 10 -10.26 -7.67 9.14
C ASN A 10 -11.03 -9.00 9.32
N ARG A 11 -10.97 -9.83 8.28
CA ARG A 11 -11.46 -11.22 8.24
C ARG A 11 -10.36 -12.16 7.72
N LEU A 12 -9.12 -11.90 8.12
CA LEU A 12 -7.91 -12.58 7.65
C LEU A 12 -8.02 -14.12 7.71
N ALA A 13 -8.57 -14.67 8.80
CA ALA A 13 -8.72 -16.12 8.97
C ALA A 13 -9.58 -16.76 7.87
N ASP A 14 -10.63 -16.07 7.42
CA ASP A 14 -11.52 -16.55 6.36
C ASP A 14 -10.93 -16.34 4.96
N ALA A 15 -10.10 -15.30 4.78
CA ALA A 15 -9.46 -14.99 3.51
C ALA A 15 -8.27 -15.92 3.17
N LEU A 16 -7.52 -16.39 4.18
CA LEU A 16 -6.31 -17.20 4.01
C LEU A 16 -6.50 -18.49 3.18
N PRO A 17 -7.56 -19.30 3.36
CA PRO A 17 -7.82 -20.46 2.51
C PRO A 17 -8.00 -20.09 1.03
N LEU A 18 -8.67 -18.98 0.73
CA LEU A 18 -8.88 -18.49 -0.63
C LEU A 18 -7.54 -18.08 -1.26
N TRP A 19 -6.76 -17.26 -0.55
CA TRP A 19 -5.46 -16.79 -1.05
C TRP A 19 -4.46 -17.92 -1.26
N ARG A 20 -4.46 -18.93 -0.39
CA ARG A 20 -3.64 -20.13 -0.57
C ARG A 20 -3.90 -20.81 -1.92
N ASN A 21 -5.14 -20.78 -2.41
CA ASN A 21 -5.52 -21.37 -3.69
C ASN A 21 -5.16 -20.49 -4.90
N LEU A 22 -4.94 -19.18 -4.73
CA LEU A 22 -4.59 -18.27 -5.83
C LEU A 22 -3.24 -18.61 -6.49
N ALA A 23 -2.35 -19.31 -5.79
CA ALA A 23 -1.11 -19.83 -6.38
C ALA A 23 -1.32 -20.88 -7.49
N ARG A 24 -2.55 -21.39 -7.65
CA ARG A 24 -2.94 -22.31 -8.72
C ARG A 24 -3.43 -21.60 -9.99
N THR A 25 -3.38 -20.27 -10.04
CA THR A 25 -3.78 -19.48 -11.21
C THR A 25 -3.06 -19.92 -12.48
N ASP A 26 -3.80 -19.88 -13.60
CA ASP A 26 -3.35 -20.11 -14.96
C ASP A 26 -2.91 -18.81 -15.67
N ARG A 27 -3.10 -17.65 -15.03
CA ARG A 27 -2.72 -16.35 -15.59
C ARG A 27 -1.20 -16.26 -15.80
N ALA A 28 -0.79 -15.44 -16.77
CA ALA A 28 0.61 -15.13 -17.01
C ALA A 28 1.11 -14.05 -16.01
N PRO A 29 2.35 -14.14 -15.51
CA PRO A 29 2.96 -13.06 -14.74
C PRO A 29 3.01 -11.72 -15.50
N ARG A 30 2.83 -10.60 -14.79
CA ARG A 30 2.91 -9.25 -15.41
C ARG A 30 4.34 -8.84 -15.77
N ARG A 31 5.35 -9.46 -15.16
CA ARG A 31 6.77 -9.27 -15.45
C ARG A 31 7.50 -10.60 -15.39
N ASN A 32 8.72 -10.65 -15.92
CA ASN A 32 9.54 -11.85 -15.82
C ASN A 32 9.87 -12.16 -14.34
N ILE A 33 9.48 -13.34 -13.87
CA ILE A 33 9.71 -13.86 -12.52
C ILE A 33 10.07 -15.35 -12.61
N ASP A 34 10.87 -15.83 -11.67
CA ASP A 34 11.02 -17.26 -11.44
C ASP A 34 9.77 -17.77 -10.69
N LEU A 35 9.04 -18.72 -11.28
CA LEU A 35 7.80 -19.23 -10.71
C LEU A 35 8.02 -20.13 -9.49
N ALA A 36 9.18 -20.78 -9.37
CA ALA A 36 9.51 -21.61 -8.22
C ALA A 36 9.82 -20.72 -7.01
N ASP A 37 10.66 -19.70 -7.19
CA ASP A 37 10.96 -18.71 -6.15
C ASP A 37 9.70 -17.95 -5.73
N TRP A 38 8.91 -17.47 -6.70
CA TRP A 38 7.65 -16.80 -6.41
C TRP A 38 6.70 -17.67 -5.59
N LYS A 39 6.61 -18.97 -5.91
CA LYS A 39 5.74 -19.90 -5.17
C LYS A 39 6.26 -20.20 -3.76
N ALA A 40 7.58 -20.18 -3.55
CA ALA A 40 8.18 -20.26 -2.23
C ALA A 40 7.83 -19.02 -1.40
N ASP A 41 8.06 -17.81 -1.95
CA ASP A 41 7.70 -16.54 -1.33
C ASP A 41 6.21 -16.50 -0.94
N TRP A 42 5.33 -16.91 -1.85
CA TRP A 42 3.89 -16.99 -1.60
C TRP A 42 3.56 -17.89 -0.41
N ARG A 43 4.17 -19.08 -0.35
CA ARG A 43 3.95 -20.03 0.75
C ARG A 43 4.46 -19.50 2.08
N GLU A 44 5.59 -18.82 2.09
CA GLU A 44 6.17 -18.23 3.30
C GLU A 44 5.28 -17.13 3.87
N LEU A 45 4.80 -16.21 3.03
CA LEU A 45 3.88 -15.13 3.44
C LEU A 45 2.55 -15.68 3.93
N ILE A 46 1.94 -16.62 3.21
CA ILE A 46 0.69 -17.28 3.65
C ILE A 46 0.91 -18.02 4.98
N ALA A 47 2.06 -18.67 5.19
CA ALA A 47 2.36 -19.35 6.45
C ALA A 47 2.59 -18.35 7.60
N ALA A 48 3.20 -17.20 7.34
CA ALA A 48 3.39 -16.14 8.33
C ALA A 48 2.05 -15.55 8.77
N LEU A 49 1.18 -15.20 7.83
CA LEU A 49 -0.16 -14.69 8.11
C LEU A 49 -1.06 -15.75 8.77
N ASP A 50 -0.96 -17.03 8.38
CA ASP A 50 -1.67 -18.13 9.05
C ASP A 50 -1.20 -18.32 10.50
N ARG A 51 0.11 -18.25 10.78
CA ARG A 51 0.63 -18.26 12.15
C ARG A 51 0.10 -17.07 12.95
N PHE A 52 0.10 -15.88 12.36
CA PHE A 52 -0.45 -14.68 13.00
C PHE A 52 -1.94 -14.84 13.32
N SER A 53 -2.76 -15.31 12.37
CA SER A 53 -4.20 -15.56 12.57
C SER A 53 -4.51 -16.59 13.67
N ARG A 54 -3.54 -17.44 14.01
CA ARG A 54 -3.64 -18.43 15.09
C ARG A 54 -2.99 -17.97 16.39
N SER A 55 -2.31 -16.83 16.41
CA SER A 55 -1.69 -16.30 17.63
C SER A 55 -2.73 -15.91 18.67
N HIS A 56 -2.31 -15.82 19.93
CA HIS A 56 -3.16 -15.28 20.99
C HIS A 56 -3.47 -13.80 20.76
N GLY A 57 -2.45 -13.02 20.37
CA GLY A 57 -2.57 -11.58 20.12
C GLY A 57 -3.53 -11.20 18.99
N TYR A 58 -3.73 -12.07 18.01
CA TYR A 58 -4.77 -11.90 16.98
C TYR A 58 -6.16 -12.29 17.48
N ARG A 59 -6.29 -13.44 18.15
CA ARG A 59 -7.60 -14.00 18.57
C ARG A 59 -8.19 -13.33 19.80
N GLN A 60 -7.34 -12.72 20.62
CA GLN A 60 -7.68 -12.05 21.88
C GLN A 60 -6.91 -10.72 21.98
N PRO A 61 -7.13 -9.78 21.05
CA PRO A 61 -6.29 -8.58 20.94
C PRO A 61 -6.44 -7.62 22.12
N PHE A 62 -7.55 -7.70 22.85
CA PHE A 62 -7.89 -6.79 23.96
C PHE A 62 -7.52 -7.31 25.36
N THR A 63 -6.87 -8.48 25.47
CA THR A 63 -6.51 -9.04 26.78
C THR A 63 -5.26 -8.41 27.40
N ALA A 64 -4.42 -7.78 26.58
CA ALA A 64 -3.19 -7.13 27.03
C ALA A 64 -3.43 -5.66 27.39
N GLN A 65 -2.60 -5.08 28.25
CA GLN A 65 -2.62 -3.67 28.65
C GLN A 65 -1.21 -3.08 28.64
N GLY A 66 -1.10 -1.75 28.62
CA GLY A 66 0.16 -1.03 28.65
C GLY A 66 1.15 -1.54 27.58
N HIS A 67 2.39 -1.81 28.00
CA HIS A 67 3.45 -2.27 27.10
C HIS A 67 3.14 -3.61 26.42
N ALA A 68 2.43 -4.53 27.08
CA ALA A 68 2.04 -5.80 26.46
C ALA A 68 1.02 -5.61 25.32
N ALA A 69 0.15 -4.59 25.43
CA ALA A 69 -0.75 -4.21 24.33
C ALA A 69 0.03 -3.57 23.18
N LEU A 70 1.06 -2.78 23.49
CA LEU A 70 1.93 -2.15 22.49
C LEU A 70 2.74 -3.19 21.69
N GLU A 71 3.33 -4.18 22.36
CA GLU A 71 4.00 -5.32 21.73
C GLU A 71 3.04 -6.11 20.82
N ASN A 72 1.79 -6.30 21.26
CA ASN A 72 0.78 -6.92 20.41
C ASN A 72 0.49 -6.07 19.17
N ALA A 73 0.32 -4.75 19.33
CA ALA A 73 0.10 -3.85 18.20
C ALA A 73 1.25 -3.94 17.17
N TRP A 74 2.51 -3.98 17.60
CA TRP A 74 3.63 -4.17 16.66
C TRP A 74 3.59 -5.50 15.89
N ALA A 75 3.11 -6.58 16.52
CA ALA A 75 2.88 -7.84 15.81
C ALA A 75 1.78 -7.72 14.74
N TRP A 76 0.73 -6.92 14.99
CA TRP A 76 -0.28 -6.57 13.98
C TRP A 76 0.31 -5.73 12.84
N GLY A 77 1.17 -4.75 13.16
CA GLY A 77 1.90 -3.97 12.15
C GLY A 77 2.74 -4.84 11.22
N GLN A 78 3.49 -5.80 11.76
CA GLN A 78 4.25 -6.75 10.95
C GLN A 78 3.35 -7.64 10.07
N ALA A 79 2.16 -8.01 10.55
CA ALA A 79 1.18 -8.74 9.76
C ALA A 79 0.61 -7.89 8.61
N ALA A 80 0.38 -6.60 8.84
CA ALA A 80 -0.05 -5.66 7.81
C ALA A 80 1.01 -5.49 6.71
N GLU A 81 2.30 -5.40 7.07
CA GLU A 81 3.41 -5.39 6.10
C GLU A 81 3.48 -6.69 5.28
N ASN A 82 3.25 -7.85 5.92
CA ASN A 82 3.21 -9.15 5.24
C ASN A 82 2.03 -9.22 4.26
N ALA A 83 0.87 -8.66 4.59
CA ALA A 83 -0.28 -8.58 3.70
C ALA A 83 0.00 -7.64 2.50
N SER A 84 0.66 -6.51 2.72
CA SER A 84 1.18 -5.64 1.66
C SER A 84 2.17 -6.35 0.73
N THR A 85 3.05 -7.18 1.29
CA THR A 85 3.98 -7.97 0.49
C THR A 85 3.25 -9.06 -0.30
N LEU A 86 2.24 -9.70 0.29
CA LEU A 86 1.41 -10.68 -0.40
C LEU A 86 0.68 -10.05 -1.59
N LEU A 87 0.14 -8.84 -1.42
CA LEU A 87 -0.47 -8.07 -2.50
C LEU A 87 0.54 -7.76 -3.61
N LEU A 88 1.75 -7.32 -3.28
CA LEU A 88 2.81 -7.09 -4.27
C LEU A 88 3.15 -8.36 -5.06
N LYS A 89 3.29 -9.50 -4.37
CA LYS A 89 3.54 -10.81 -5.02
C LYS A 89 2.37 -11.26 -5.88
N ALA A 90 1.14 -10.94 -5.50
CA ALA A 90 -0.05 -11.20 -6.30
C ALA A 90 -0.07 -10.37 -7.60
N ILE A 91 0.34 -9.10 -7.53
CA ILE A 91 0.50 -8.23 -8.71
C ILE A 91 1.55 -8.82 -9.65
N ASP A 92 2.73 -9.17 -9.11
CA ASP A 92 3.80 -9.82 -9.87
C ASP A 92 3.33 -11.08 -10.60
N ARG A 93 2.50 -11.90 -9.91
CA ARG A 93 1.97 -13.16 -10.45
C ARG A 93 1.01 -12.98 -11.61
N GLY A 94 0.43 -11.80 -11.79
CA GLY A 94 -0.61 -11.60 -12.80
C GLY A 94 -2.01 -11.98 -12.35
N LEU A 95 -2.30 -12.03 -11.04
CA LEU A 95 -3.68 -12.14 -10.56
C LEU A 95 -4.50 -10.92 -11.03
N ALA A 96 -5.75 -11.11 -11.44
CA ALA A 96 -6.55 -10.01 -11.99
C ALA A 96 -7.13 -9.12 -10.89
N GLY A 97 -7.70 -7.98 -11.29
CA GLY A 97 -8.20 -6.96 -10.39
C GLY A 97 -9.15 -7.48 -9.31
N ALA A 98 -10.04 -8.42 -9.63
CA ALA A 98 -10.97 -8.99 -8.63
C ALA A 98 -10.24 -9.79 -7.53
N GLU A 99 -9.27 -10.65 -7.90
CA GLU A 99 -8.49 -11.39 -6.92
C GLU A 99 -7.56 -10.46 -6.13
N LEU A 100 -6.96 -9.46 -6.79
CA LEU A 100 -6.14 -8.45 -6.13
C LEU A 100 -6.94 -7.62 -5.14
N ARG A 101 -8.16 -7.18 -5.50
CA ARG A 101 -9.07 -6.45 -4.62
C ARG A 101 -9.38 -7.27 -3.38
N SER A 102 -9.62 -8.58 -3.52
CA SER A 102 -9.87 -9.46 -2.37
C SER A 102 -8.71 -9.51 -1.36
N ILE A 103 -7.47 -9.33 -1.81
CA ILE A 103 -6.30 -9.24 -0.93
C ILE A 103 -6.19 -7.83 -0.35
N TYR A 104 -6.34 -6.81 -1.20
CA TYR A 104 -6.23 -5.40 -0.81
C TYR A 104 -7.19 -5.01 0.32
N LEU A 105 -8.44 -5.47 0.30
CA LEU A 105 -9.42 -5.17 1.35
C LEU A 105 -8.91 -5.60 2.74
N GLU A 106 -8.33 -6.80 2.84
CA GLU A 106 -7.77 -7.29 4.10
C GLU A 106 -6.43 -6.64 4.44
N THR A 107 -5.61 -6.28 3.44
CA THR A 107 -4.40 -5.49 3.67
C THR A 107 -4.77 -4.14 4.31
N ALA A 108 -5.73 -3.42 3.74
CA ALA A 108 -6.21 -2.15 4.28
C ALA A 108 -6.81 -2.32 5.68
N ALA A 109 -7.64 -3.35 5.88
CA ALA A 109 -8.24 -3.63 7.19
C ALA A 109 -7.19 -3.97 8.26
N LEU A 110 -6.13 -4.73 7.93
CA LEU A 110 -5.04 -5.02 8.87
C LEU A 110 -4.24 -3.76 9.24
N TRP A 111 -4.02 -2.85 8.30
CA TRP A 111 -3.38 -1.55 8.59
C TRP A 111 -4.24 -0.67 9.50
N LEU A 112 -5.56 -0.63 9.29
CA LEU A 112 -6.51 0.08 10.15
C LEU A 112 -6.59 -0.54 11.55
N ASP A 113 -6.75 -1.86 11.63
CA ASP A 113 -6.83 -2.57 12.90
C ASP A 113 -5.54 -2.43 13.70
N TYR A 114 -4.39 -2.45 13.03
CA TYR A 114 -3.10 -2.14 13.64
C TYR A 114 -3.08 -0.72 14.23
N SER A 115 -3.48 0.31 13.48
CA SER A 115 -3.43 1.69 13.98
C SER A 115 -4.36 1.90 15.18
N ARG A 116 -5.54 1.28 15.16
CA ARG A 116 -6.51 1.27 16.28
C ARG A 116 -5.95 0.61 17.53
N LEU A 117 -5.34 -0.56 17.39
CA LEU A 117 -4.70 -1.26 18.52
C LEU A 117 -3.48 -0.49 19.05
N LEU A 118 -2.71 0.14 18.18
CA LEU A 118 -1.58 1.01 18.55
C LEU A 118 -2.06 2.22 19.34
N GLY A 119 -3.13 2.88 18.89
CA GLY A 119 -3.78 3.98 19.60
C GLY A 119 -4.26 3.55 20.99
N ALA A 120 -5.01 2.45 21.07
CA ALA A 120 -5.51 1.92 22.34
C ALA A 120 -4.39 1.53 23.31
N ALA A 121 -3.28 0.97 22.81
CA ALA A 121 -2.12 0.64 23.63
C ALA A 121 -1.45 1.90 24.21
N ARG A 122 -1.28 2.95 23.38
CA ARG A 122 -0.73 4.25 23.80
C ARG A 122 -1.64 4.96 24.80
N ASP A 123 -2.95 4.86 24.63
CA ASP A 123 -3.94 5.37 25.59
C ASP A 123 -3.81 4.65 26.94
N SER A 124 -3.73 3.31 26.91
CA SER A 124 -3.52 2.51 28.12
C SER A 124 -2.21 2.86 28.84
N LEU A 125 -1.12 3.15 28.13
CA LEU A 125 0.15 3.59 28.71
C LEU A 125 0.02 4.97 29.38
N ARG A 126 -0.63 5.91 28.69
CA ARG A 126 -0.87 7.26 29.20
C ARG A 126 -1.73 7.25 30.47
N GLU A 127 -2.75 6.41 30.53
CA GLU A 127 -3.58 6.23 31.74
C GLU A 127 -2.80 5.61 32.91
N GLN A 128 -1.75 4.84 32.62
CA GLN A 128 -0.83 4.27 33.62
C GLN A 128 0.25 5.26 34.08
N GLY A 129 0.29 6.48 33.52
CA GLY A 129 1.25 7.52 33.87
C GLY A 129 2.58 7.44 33.11
N GLU A 130 2.69 6.56 32.11
CA GLU A 130 3.84 6.53 31.21
C GLU A 130 3.80 7.73 30.27
N VAL A 131 4.95 8.38 30.07
CA VAL A 131 5.08 9.59 29.23
C VAL A 131 6.19 9.49 28.18
N ASP A 132 6.98 8.42 28.22
CA ASP A 132 8.11 8.19 27.31
C ASP A 132 7.83 6.96 26.42
N PHE A 133 7.01 7.17 25.38
CA PHE A 133 6.75 6.16 24.35
C PHE A 133 6.65 6.82 22.97
N GLU A 134 6.96 6.05 21.91
CA GLU A 134 6.95 6.54 20.54
C GLU A 134 5.56 7.03 20.12
N THR A 135 5.49 8.23 19.52
CA THR A 135 4.25 8.90 19.09
C THR A 135 4.05 8.94 17.59
N ALA A 136 4.93 8.31 16.80
CA ALA A 136 4.80 8.31 15.34
C ALA A 136 3.48 7.64 14.89
N PRO A 137 2.92 8.02 13.74
CA PRO A 137 1.76 7.32 13.17
C PRO A 137 2.03 5.82 13.01
N ALA A 138 0.96 5.03 12.89
CA ALA A 138 1.10 3.59 12.63
C ALA A 138 1.94 3.33 11.37
N LEU A 139 1.81 4.20 10.37
CA LEU A 139 2.66 4.24 9.20
C LEU A 139 3.15 5.67 8.96
N ALA A 140 4.44 5.91 9.16
CA ALA A 140 5.05 7.25 9.11
C ALA A 140 5.64 7.55 7.72
N PRO A 141 4.95 8.28 6.81
CA PRO A 141 5.35 8.36 5.41
C PRO A 141 6.63 9.17 5.19
N ARG A 142 7.02 10.05 6.12
CA ARG A 142 8.32 10.74 6.07
C ARG A 142 9.53 9.79 6.15
N THR A 143 9.33 8.53 6.56
CA THR A 143 10.39 7.53 6.73
C THR A 143 10.45 6.55 5.54
N GLY A 144 11.30 5.51 5.65
CA GLY A 144 11.36 4.43 4.67
C GLY A 144 10.06 3.61 4.53
N GLN A 145 9.04 3.88 5.35
CA GLN A 145 7.71 3.29 5.30
C GLN A 145 6.80 3.84 4.18
N TYR A 146 7.17 4.95 3.54
CA TYR A 146 6.40 5.57 2.45
C TYR A 146 5.87 4.60 1.37
N PRO A 147 6.61 3.56 0.93
CA PRO A 147 6.11 2.64 -0.09
C PRO A 147 4.83 1.88 0.31
N PHE A 148 4.59 1.67 1.60
CA PHE A 148 3.34 1.08 2.07
C PHE A 148 2.18 2.09 1.97
N ALA A 149 2.41 3.36 2.29
CA ALA A 149 1.40 4.41 2.16
C ALA A 149 1.05 4.64 0.68
N LEU A 150 2.08 4.65 -0.19
CA LEU A 150 1.90 4.65 -1.64
C LEU A 150 1.06 3.46 -2.11
N GLN A 151 1.37 2.24 -1.65
CA GLN A 151 0.60 1.05 -2.02
C GLN A 151 -0.86 1.17 -1.55
N LEU A 152 -1.10 1.60 -0.31
CA LEU A 152 -2.45 1.72 0.26
C LEU A 152 -3.33 2.66 -0.56
N LEU A 153 -2.83 3.86 -0.90
CA LEU A 153 -3.61 4.83 -1.67
C LEU A 153 -3.70 4.44 -3.15
N ALA A 154 -2.58 4.14 -3.81
CA ALA A 154 -2.57 3.85 -5.23
C ALA A 154 -3.34 2.55 -5.58
N MET A 155 -3.24 1.51 -4.74
CA MET A 155 -4.00 0.27 -4.96
C MET A 155 -5.47 0.43 -4.60
N GLY A 156 -5.83 1.32 -3.67
CA GLY A 156 -7.23 1.70 -3.42
C GLY A 156 -7.88 2.29 -4.68
N VAL A 157 -7.15 3.14 -5.38
CA VAL A 157 -7.57 3.67 -6.69
C VAL A 157 -7.62 2.57 -7.76
N LEU A 158 -6.52 1.84 -7.96
CA LEU A 158 -6.39 0.85 -9.04
C LEU A 158 -7.27 -0.40 -8.87
N LEU A 159 -7.80 -0.64 -7.68
CA LEU A 159 -8.68 -1.77 -7.40
C LEU A 159 -10.11 -1.34 -7.08
N ASP A 160 -10.44 -0.06 -7.33
CA ASP A 160 -11.75 0.52 -7.11
C ASP A 160 -12.27 0.19 -5.70
N ALA A 161 -11.46 0.61 -4.72
CA ALA A 161 -11.66 0.45 -3.28
C ALA A 161 -11.33 1.78 -2.54
N GLN A 162 -11.58 2.92 -3.21
CA GLN A 162 -11.25 4.26 -2.73
C GLN A 162 -12.05 4.64 -1.47
N GLU A 163 -13.17 3.98 -1.21
CA GLU A 163 -13.99 4.17 -0.01
C GLU A 163 -13.24 3.94 1.30
N LEU A 164 -12.12 3.18 1.26
CA LEU A 164 -11.28 2.90 2.43
C LEU A 164 -10.23 4.00 2.68
N ILE A 165 -9.90 4.82 1.67
CA ILE A 165 -8.83 5.81 1.73
C ILE A 165 -9.03 6.84 2.86
N PRO A 166 -10.24 7.38 3.12
CA PRO A 166 -10.41 8.37 4.18
C PRO A 166 -9.99 7.87 5.56
N ALA A 167 -10.44 6.67 5.94
CA ALA A 167 -10.05 6.06 7.21
C ALA A 167 -8.56 5.71 7.25
N LEU A 168 -7.99 5.25 6.12
CA LEU A 168 -6.55 4.97 6.05
C LEU A 168 -5.72 6.24 6.28
N VAL A 169 -6.08 7.36 5.66
CA VAL A 169 -5.37 8.63 5.81
C VAL A 169 -5.54 9.20 7.23
N GLU A 170 -6.75 9.14 7.79
CA GLU A 170 -7.02 9.61 9.15
C GLU A 170 -6.36 8.74 10.22
N GLU A 171 -6.62 7.43 10.22
CA GLU A 171 -6.25 6.56 11.34
C GLU A 171 -4.83 6.00 11.21
N VAL A 172 -4.36 5.69 9.99
CA VAL A 172 -3.06 5.03 9.77
C VAL A 172 -1.95 6.05 9.55
N LEU A 173 -2.21 7.08 8.71
CA LEU A 173 -1.24 8.12 8.38
C LEU A 173 -1.35 9.36 9.27
N GLN A 174 -2.46 9.53 10.01
CA GLN A 174 -2.73 10.71 10.83
C GLN A 174 -2.66 12.02 10.03
N PHE A 175 -3.13 11.99 8.78
CA PHE A 175 -3.02 13.09 7.81
C PHE A 175 -1.58 13.59 7.56
N ASP A 176 -0.52 12.84 7.94
CA ASP A 176 0.86 13.16 7.54
C ASP A 176 1.12 12.71 6.10
N THR A 177 0.55 13.45 5.16
CA THR A 177 0.62 13.19 3.72
C THR A 177 1.46 14.25 3.00
N ASP A 178 2.12 13.83 1.91
CA ASP A 178 2.83 14.74 1.00
C ASP A 178 2.03 14.95 -0.29
N ARG A 179 2.55 15.78 -1.19
CA ARG A 179 1.89 16.13 -2.44
C ARG A 179 1.34 14.91 -3.18
N LEU A 180 2.17 13.90 -3.40
CA LEU A 180 1.75 12.72 -4.17
C LEU A 180 0.62 11.96 -3.45
N LEU A 181 0.73 11.73 -2.15
CA LEU A 181 -0.31 11.04 -1.39
C LEU A 181 -1.62 11.85 -1.40
N ASP A 182 -1.56 13.17 -1.30
CA ASP A 182 -2.74 14.03 -1.41
C ASP A 182 -3.41 13.92 -2.78
N TYR A 183 -2.65 13.94 -3.89
CA TYR A 183 -3.21 13.74 -5.24
C TYR A 183 -3.87 12.36 -5.39
N LEU A 184 -3.29 11.31 -4.80
CA LEU A 184 -3.88 9.96 -4.85
C LEU A 184 -5.15 9.85 -4.00
N GLY A 185 -5.24 10.59 -2.89
CA GLY A 185 -6.40 10.62 -2.00
C GLY A 185 -7.44 11.70 -2.31
N ALA A 186 -7.15 12.64 -3.21
CA ALA A 186 -7.92 13.87 -3.39
C ALA A 186 -9.41 13.62 -3.67
N ALA A 187 -9.71 12.70 -4.59
CA ALA A 187 -11.09 12.37 -4.93
C ALA A 187 -11.84 11.71 -3.75
N ALA A 188 -11.18 10.81 -3.02
CA ALA A 188 -11.79 10.09 -1.89
C ALA A 188 -12.03 11.00 -0.67
N LEU A 189 -11.14 11.96 -0.43
CA LEU A 189 -11.19 12.89 0.70
C LEU A 189 -11.87 14.22 0.38
N GLY A 190 -12.18 14.50 -0.88
CA GLY A 190 -12.70 15.79 -1.33
C GLY A 190 -11.70 16.94 -1.14
N LEU A 191 -10.40 16.68 -1.32
CA LEU A 191 -9.36 17.69 -1.14
C LEU A 191 -9.45 18.76 -2.24
N THR A 192 -9.36 20.02 -1.83
CA THR A 192 -9.33 21.19 -2.73
C THR A 192 -7.92 21.74 -2.95
N SER A 193 -6.96 21.30 -2.16
CA SER A 193 -5.54 21.62 -2.26
C SER A 193 -4.69 20.42 -1.82
N ALA A 194 -3.47 20.33 -2.33
CA ALA A 194 -2.48 19.33 -1.92
C ALA A 194 -1.30 20.01 -1.21
N SER A 195 -0.58 19.25 -0.40
CA SER A 195 0.68 19.63 0.24
C SER A 195 1.71 20.08 -0.79
N GLU A 196 2.55 21.04 -0.40
CA GLU A 196 3.70 21.46 -1.20
C GLU A 196 4.92 20.55 -0.98
N GLU A 197 4.91 19.74 0.08
CA GLU A 197 6.02 18.87 0.42
C GLU A 197 6.13 17.66 -0.51
N THR A 198 7.35 17.15 -0.66
CA THR A 198 7.62 15.83 -1.23
C THR A 198 8.56 15.12 -0.28
N PHE A 199 8.06 14.13 0.47
CA PHE A 199 8.84 13.50 1.54
C PHE A 199 10.06 12.75 1.00
N HIS A 200 9.90 12.13 -0.17
CA HIS A 200 10.98 11.40 -0.84
C HIS A 200 11.22 11.94 -2.25
N PRO A 201 12.05 13.00 -2.41
CA PRO A 201 12.28 13.64 -3.70
C PRO A 201 12.80 12.70 -4.79
N ARG A 202 13.40 11.56 -4.43
CA ARG A 202 13.86 10.53 -5.38
C ARG A 202 13.03 9.26 -5.20
N PRO A 203 12.05 8.96 -6.08
CA PRO A 203 11.85 9.60 -7.40
C PRO A 203 10.82 10.73 -7.45
N PHE A 204 10.00 10.95 -6.41
CA PHE A 204 8.73 11.67 -6.57
C PHE A 204 8.85 13.16 -6.85
N GLY A 205 10.00 13.78 -6.58
CA GLY A 205 10.27 15.16 -6.99
C GLY A 205 10.26 15.35 -8.51
N GLN A 206 10.49 14.28 -9.28
CA GLN A 206 10.38 14.31 -10.73
C GLN A 206 8.93 14.39 -11.25
N LEU A 207 7.92 14.25 -10.38
CA LEU A 207 6.51 14.48 -10.71
C LEU A 207 6.12 15.97 -10.61
N ARG A 208 7.03 16.84 -10.16
CA ARG A 208 6.74 18.27 -9.98
C ARG A 208 6.18 18.94 -11.23
N ALA A 209 6.81 18.72 -12.39
CA ALA A 209 6.34 19.30 -13.65
C ALA A 209 4.91 18.86 -13.99
N PHE A 210 4.56 17.61 -13.69
CA PHE A 210 3.20 17.13 -13.86
C PHE A 210 2.20 17.85 -12.93
N PHE A 211 2.55 18.02 -11.65
CA PHE A 211 1.64 18.64 -10.68
C PHE A 211 1.51 20.18 -10.81
N GLU A 212 2.54 20.87 -11.30
CA GLU A 212 2.56 22.35 -11.35
C GLU A 212 2.31 22.92 -12.75
N GLU A 213 2.71 22.20 -13.81
CA GLU A 213 2.78 22.75 -15.17
C GLU A 213 1.88 22.03 -16.17
N ALA A 214 1.58 20.74 -15.96
CA ALA A 214 0.71 19.99 -16.85
C ALA A 214 -0.75 20.31 -16.55
N ASP A 215 -1.56 20.44 -17.60
CA ASP A 215 -3.00 20.69 -17.50
C ASP A 215 -3.82 19.45 -17.15
N GLY A 216 -3.15 18.30 -16.94
CA GLY A 216 -3.80 17.02 -16.66
C GLY A 216 -4.57 16.44 -17.85
N SER A 217 -4.42 16.98 -19.06
CA SER A 217 -5.12 16.51 -20.26
C SER A 217 -4.34 15.45 -21.04
N ASP A 218 -3.02 15.33 -20.81
CA ASP A 218 -2.14 14.45 -21.58
C ASP A 218 -1.24 13.58 -20.68
N ALA A 219 -1.39 12.27 -20.84
CA ALA A 219 -0.57 11.25 -20.19
C ALA A 219 0.92 11.35 -20.56
N GLN A 220 1.26 11.96 -21.70
CA GLN A 220 2.63 12.18 -22.17
C GLN A 220 3.51 12.88 -21.14
N ALA A 221 2.93 13.71 -20.26
CA ALA A 221 3.64 14.40 -19.19
C ALA A 221 4.35 13.42 -18.22
N LEU A 222 3.86 12.19 -18.08
CA LEU A 222 4.42 11.17 -17.18
C LEU A 222 5.33 10.15 -17.89
N ALA A 223 5.42 10.18 -19.22
CA ALA A 223 6.28 9.25 -19.96
C ALA A 223 7.79 9.42 -19.62
N PRO A 224 8.36 10.65 -19.52
CA PRO A 224 9.76 10.84 -19.11
C PRO A 224 10.04 10.32 -17.70
N TYR A 225 9.05 10.42 -16.81
CA TYR A 225 9.13 9.90 -15.45
C TYR A 225 9.23 8.36 -15.45
N LEU A 226 8.35 7.66 -16.18
CA LEU A 226 8.42 6.20 -16.30
C LEU A 226 9.74 5.73 -16.94
N GLN A 227 10.22 6.44 -17.96
CA GLN A 227 11.45 6.10 -18.63
C GLN A 227 12.66 6.20 -17.68
N SER A 228 12.83 7.34 -17.00
CA SER A 228 14.02 7.58 -16.16
C SER A 228 13.94 6.92 -14.78
N GLN A 229 12.79 7.01 -14.11
CA GLN A 229 12.66 6.62 -12.70
C GLN A 229 12.33 5.14 -12.50
N TYR A 230 11.92 4.45 -13.56
CA TYR A 230 11.64 3.02 -13.55
C TYR A 230 12.52 2.27 -14.52
N ARG A 231 12.33 2.46 -15.83
CA ARG A 231 12.98 1.62 -16.84
C ARG A 231 14.50 1.68 -16.74
N GLU A 232 15.06 2.89 -16.75
CA GLU A 232 16.51 3.10 -16.63
C GLU A 232 17.02 2.69 -15.24
N PHE A 233 16.28 2.99 -14.18
CA PHE A 233 16.65 2.58 -12.82
C PHE A 233 16.76 1.05 -12.67
N PHE A 234 15.79 0.30 -13.19
CA PHE A 234 15.79 -1.16 -13.12
C PHE A 234 16.74 -1.84 -14.11
N GLN A 235 17.23 -1.13 -15.12
CA GLN A 235 18.33 -1.59 -15.98
C GLN A 235 19.70 -1.52 -15.28
N LEU A 236 19.84 -0.71 -14.23
CA LEU A 236 21.07 -0.65 -13.44
C LEU A 236 21.30 -1.97 -12.68
N SER A 237 22.57 -2.34 -12.51
CA SER A 237 22.93 -3.43 -11.60
C SER A 237 22.51 -3.13 -10.15
N PRO A 238 22.25 -4.14 -9.30
CA PRO A 238 21.86 -3.91 -7.90
C PRO A 238 22.85 -3.02 -7.12
N LYS A 239 24.15 -3.13 -7.42
CA LYS A 239 25.19 -2.27 -6.84
C LYS A 239 25.06 -0.82 -7.26
N ALA A 240 24.69 -0.57 -8.52
CA ALA A 240 24.46 0.77 -9.05
C ALA A 240 23.16 1.37 -8.53
N GLN A 241 22.08 0.58 -8.41
CA GLN A 241 20.82 1.01 -7.79
C GLN A 241 21.04 1.51 -6.36
N LYS A 242 21.78 0.77 -5.53
CA LYS A 242 22.11 1.20 -4.15
C LYS A 242 22.85 2.55 -4.10
N LYS A 243 23.63 2.89 -5.13
CA LYS A 243 24.37 4.16 -5.18
C LYS A 243 23.49 5.36 -5.50
N THR A 244 22.32 5.17 -6.11
CA THR A 244 21.43 6.31 -6.46
C THR A 244 20.79 6.96 -5.23
N ARG A 245 20.72 6.22 -4.10
CA ARG A 245 20.01 6.61 -2.88
C ARG A 245 18.53 6.96 -3.14
N ARG A 246 17.94 6.45 -4.22
CA ARG A 246 16.51 6.54 -4.51
C ARG A 246 15.75 5.67 -3.51
N LEU A 247 14.57 6.13 -3.08
CA LEU A 247 13.66 5.29 -2.31
C LEU A 247 13.35 4.02 -3.11
N THR A 248 13.30 2.88 -2.43
CA THR A 248 12.81 1.61 -2.98
C THR A 248 11.90 0.97 -1.95
N GLY A 249 10.95 0.14 -2.39
CA GLY A 249 9.99 -0.50 -1.50
C GLY A 249 9.78 -1.96 -1.88
N PRO A 250 10.74 -2.86 -1.63
CA PRO A 250 10.66 -4.26 -2.08
C PRO A 250 9.50 -5.05 -1.44
N TYR A 251 8.93 -4.55 -0.35
CA TYR A 251 7.82 -5.17 0.38
C TYR A 251 6.42 -4.66 -0.02
N ALA A 252 6.30 -3.59 -0.81
CA ALA A 252 4.98 -3.02 -1.13
C ALA A 252 4.86 -2.42 -2.54
N TRP A 253 5.94 -1.86 -3.08
CA TRP A 253 5.92 -1.10 -4.33
C TRP A 253 6.65 -1.82 -5.46
N GLY A 254 7.88 -2.27 -5.19
CA GLY A 254 8.65 -3.12 -6.08
C GLY A 254 8.87 -2.51 -7.47
N TRP A 255 8.48 -3.26 -8.51
CA TRP A 255 8.69 -2.96 -9.93
C TRP A 255 7.71 -1.95 -10.52
N TRP A 256 6.60 -1.70 -9.83
CA TRP A 256 5.39 -1.14 -10.42
C TRP A 256 5.28 0.36 -10.26
N ALA A 257 4.97 1.07 -11.34
CA ALA A 257 4.64 2.49 -11.31
C ALA A 257 3.21 2.71 -10.84
N MET A 258 2.97 2.38 -9.56
CA MET A 258 1.67 2.42 -8.91
C MET A 258 1.06 3.82 -8.97
N GLU A 259 1.85 4.84 -8.66
CA GLU A 259 1.44 6.24 -8.68
C GLU A 259 1.00 6.70 -10.07
N VAL A 260 1.76 6.39 -11.12
CA VAL A 260 1.42 6.80 -12.50
C VAL A 260 0.18 6.07 -13.00
N SER A 261 0.05 4.79 -12.63
CA SER A 261 -1.12 3.98 -12.99
C SER A 261 -2.39 4.51 -12.30
N ALA A 262 -2.33 4.79 -11.00
CA ALA A 262 -3.44 5.36 -10.25
C ALA A 262 -3.83 6.76 -10.75
N LEU A 263 -2.87 7.63 -11.06
CA LEU A 263 -3.14 8.92 -11.69
C LEU A 263 -3.88 8.76 -13.03
N GLY A 264 -3.57 7.72 -13.81
CA GLY A 264 -4.32 7.41 -15.03
C GLY A 264 -5.80 7.09 -14.80
N VAL A 265 -6.14 6.42 -13.68
CA VAL A 265 -7.54 6.22 -13.28
C VAL A 265 -8.18 7.55 -12.90
N LEU A 266 -7.52 8.33 -12.02
CA LEU A 266 -8.07 9.57 -11.46
C LEU A 266 -8.30 10.66 -12.52
N TYR A 267 -7.40 10.80 -13.50
CA TYR A 267 -7.49 11.82 -14.53
C TYR A 267 -8.30 11.37 -15.76
N GLY A 268 -8.52 10.07 -15.94
CA GLY A 268 -9.35 9.55 -17.03
C GLY A 268 -8.79 9.80 -18.45
N TRP A 269 -7.53 10.19 -18.60
CA TRP A 269 -6.91 10.45 -19.90
C TRP A 269 -6.68 9.17 -20.73
N ASP A 270 -6.35 9.35 -22.02
CA ASP A 270 -5.80 8.28 -22.85
C ASP A 270 -4.37 7.95 -22.39
N ASP A 271 -4.18 6.76 -21.84
CA ASP A 271 -2.91 6.29 -21.26
C ASP A 271 -2.08 5.45 -22.25
N GLY A 272 -2.44 5.40 -23.53
CA GLY A 272 -1.84 4.52 -24.53
C GLY A 272 -0.30 4.63 -24.61
N VAL A 273 0.25 5.84 -24.46
CA VAL A 273 1.70 6.06 -24.46
C VAL A 273 2.39 5.46 -23.23
N LEU A 274 1.71 5.40 -22.09
CA LEU A 274 2.24 4.86 -20.83
C LEU A 274 2.22 3.34 -20.82
N ARG A 275 1.29 2.70 -21.55
CA ARG A 275 1.20 1.23 -21.68
C ARG A 275 2.42 0.59 -22.35
N ALA A 276 3.23 1.36 -23.07
CA ALA A 276 4.51 0.88 -23.59
C ALA A 276 5.54 0.61 -22.48
N SER A 277 5.36 1.17 -21.28
CA SER A 277 6.23 0.91 -20.14
C SER A 277 5.91 -0.44 -19.49
N PRO A 278 6.92 -1.31 -19.27
CA PRO A 278 6.73 -2.59 -18.58
C PRO A 278 6.47 -2.43 -17.06
N HIS A 279 6.43 -1.19 -16.56
CA HIS A 279 6.16 -0.85 -15.16
C HIS A 279 4.74 -0.31 -14.95
N TYR A 280 4.03 -0.01 -16.03
CA TYR A 280 2.68 0.54 -15.99
C TYR A 280 1.63 -0.57 -15.85
N LEU A 281 0.69 -0.41 -14.92
CA LEU A 281 -0.35 -1.40 -14.60
C LEU A 281 -1.62 -1.15 -15.43
N GLY A 282 -1.48 -1.10 -16.76
CA GLY A 282 -2.59 -0.75 -17.65
C GLY A 282 -3.82 -1.65 -17.52
N ASP A 283 -3.63 -2.94 -17.23
CA ASP A 283 -4.74 -3.87 -17.01
C ASP A 283 -5.54 -3.58 -15.73
N LEU A 284 -4.91 -2.96 -14.72
CA LEU A 284 -5.59 -2.52 -13.50
C LEU A 284 -6.27 -1.16 -13.68
N VAL A 285 -5.72 -0.30 -14.53
CA VAL A 285 -6.41 0.93 -14.95
C VAL A 285 -7.73 0.59 -15.64
N ASP A 286 -7.69 -0.37 -16.57
CA ASP A 286 -8.89 -0.87 -17.25
C ASP A 286 -9.90 -1.47 -16.27
N TYR A 287 -9.42 -2.29 -15.33
CA TYR A 287 -10.26 -2.89 -14.29
C TYR A 287 -10.97 -1.83 -13.44
N ALA A 288 -10.24 -0.83 -12.93
CA ALA A 288 -10.81 0.21 -12.08
C ALA A 288 -11.87 1.03 -12.81
N ARG A 289 -11.59 1.45 -14.05
CA ARG A 289 -12.54 2.19 -14.90
C ARG A 289 -13.80 1.36 -15.16
N ALA A 290 -13.64 0.10 -15.56
CA ALA A 290 -14.78 -0.78 -15.85
C ALA A 290 -15.63 -1.11 -14.61
N ARG A 291 -15.03 -1.15 -13.42
CA ARG A 291 -15.75 -1.43 -12.17
C ARG A 291 -16.44 -0.19 -11.60
N GLY A 292 -15.83 0.99 -11.71
CA GLY A 292 -16.43 2.24 -11.24
C GLY A 292 -17.70 2.65 -11.99
N ASP A 293 -17.86 2.20 -13.23
CA ASP A 293 -19.07 2.39 -14.04
C ASP A 293 -20.19 1.36 -13.77
N ALA A 294 -19.93 0.32 -12.97
CA ALA A 294 -20.82 -0.82 -12.71
C ALA A 294 -21.63 -0.68 -11.41
#